data_AF-A0A959EVF5-F1
#
_entry.id   AF-A0A959EVF5-F1
#
_cell.length_a   1.000
_cell.length_b   1.000
_cell.length_c   1.000
_cell.angle_alpha   90.00
_cell.angle_beta   90.00
_cell.angle_gamma   90.00
#
_symmetry.space_group_name_H-M   'P 1'
#
loop_
_entity.id
_entity.type
_entity.pdbx_description
1 polymer ?
#
loop_
_entity_poly.entity_id
_entity_poly.type
_entity_poly.pdbx_seq_one_letter_code
_entity_poly.pdbx_strand_id
1 'polypeptide(L)'
;IYSPDDGRQMGLQGMINDVLEQCDFPLGGNLNGELKAYQKQNPQAIARLITAVENFPEQHREWLDGIRKQIGKKVIPVLGITGTGGAGKSSLVDELVRRFLLDFKDKTIAVVSVDPSKRKTGGALLGDRIRMNSVNHDRVFMRSLATRQSNLALSKHVKSAVDILKSAGYDLIILETSGIGQSDTEIVDHSDLSL
;
A
#
# COMPACT_ATOMS: atom_id res chain seq x y z
N ILE A 1 15.97 22.63 -1.20
CA ILE A 1 15.36 23.33 -2.36
C ILE A 1 16.50 23.73 -3.26
N TYR A 2 16.49 23.33 -4.52
CA TYR A 2 17.55 23.63 -5.48
C TYR A 2 17.24 24.93 -6.23
N SER A 3 18.24 25.79 -6.39
CA SER A 3 18.21 27.00 -7.19
C SER A 3 18.57 26.71 -8.66
N PRO A 4 18.32 27.65 -9.59
CA PRO A 4 18.83 27.54 -10.95
C PRO A 4 20.35 27.39 -11.03
N ASP A 5 21.08 27.97 -10.09
CA ASP A 5 22.54 27.91 -10.03
C ASP A 5 23.03 26.50 -9.67
N ASP A 6 22.35 25.83 -8.74
CA ASP A 6 22.60 24.42 -8.42
C ASP A 6 22.35 23.54 -9.64
N GLY A 7 21.29 23.82 -10.40
CA GLY A 7 21.01 23.14 -11.67
C GLY A 7 22.13 23.31 -12.71
N ARG A 8 22.74 24.50 -12.79
CA ARG A 8 23.89 24.75 -13.68
C ARG A 8 25.16 24.03 -13.21
N GLN A 9 25.39 23.94 -11.90
CA GLN A 9 26.60 23.33 -11.34
C GLN A 9 26.54 21.80 -11.29
N MET A 10 25.42 21.24 -10.83
CA MET A 10 25.25 19.80 -10.59
C MET A 10 24.69 19.06 -11.82
N GLY A 11 23.98 19.78 -12.69
CA GLY A 11 23.16 19.18 -13.75
C GLY A 11 21.91 18.48 -13.19
N LEU A 12 20.97 18.12 -14.08
CA LEU A 12 19.70 17.48 -13.69
C LEU A 12 19.93 16.15 -12.95
N GLN A 13 20.81 15.29 -13.48
CA GLN A 13 21.11 14.01 -12.85
C GLN A 13 21.80 14.18 -11.50
N GLY A 14 22.70 15.15 -11.35
CA GLY A 14 23.39 15.42 -10.09
C GLY A 14 22.43 15.84 -9.00
N MET A 15 21.44 16.71 -9.31
CA MET A 15 20.39 17.06 -8.35
C MET A 15 19.56 15.85 -7.92
N ILE A 16 19.18 14.97 -8.84
CA ILE A 16 18.42 13.76 -8.50
C ILE A 16 19.26 12.80 -7.64
N ASN A 17 20.54 12.62 -7.96
CA ASN A 17 21.43 11.77 -7.17
C ASN A 17 21.57 12.29 -5.74
N ASP A 18 21.77 13.59 -5.56
CA ASP A 18 21.85 14.21 -4.24
C ASP A 18 20.55 13.98 -3.44
N VAL A 19 19.37 14.18 -4.05
CA VAL A 19 18.08 13.85 -3.39
C VAL A 19 18.02 12.39 -2.95
N LEU A 20 18.46 11.46 -3.81
CA LEU A 20 18.44 10.03 -3.51
C LEU A 20 19.40 9.68 -2.38
N GLU A 21 20.62 10.23 -2.38
CA GLU A 21 21.63 10.03 -1.33
C GLU A 21 21.12 10.54 0.04
N GLN A 22 20.50 11.73 0.08
CA GLN A 22 19.92 12.27 1.31
C GLN A 22 18.73 11.44 1.83
N CYS A 23 18.09 10.65 0.97
CA CYS A 23 16.96 9.79 1.30
C CYS A 23 17.36 8.31 1.53
N ASP A 24 18.63 7.94 1.34
CA ASP A 24 19.10 6.55 1.39
C ASP A 24 19.35 6.09 2.82
N PHE A 25 18.27 5.92 3.58
CA PHE A 25 18.32 5.36 4.91
C PHE A 25 17.13 4.42 5.15
N PRO A 26 17.33 3.33 5.90
CA PRO A 26 16.27 2.39 6.14
C PRO A 26 15.20 2.97 7.06
N LEU A 27 13.94 2.68 6.74
CA LEU A 27 12.79 3.00 7.59
C LEU A 27 12.14 1.72 8.11
N GLY A 28 11.62 1.80 9.34
CA GLY A 28 10.87 0.71 9.97
C GLY A 28 11.69 -0.28 10.79
N GLY A 29 12.98 0.00 11.04
CA GLY A 29 13.80 -0.85 11.92
C GLY A 29 13.36 -0.75 13.39
N ASN A 30 13.06 0.45 13.87
CA ASN A 30 12.52 0.68 15.22
C ASN A 30 11.10 1.24 15.13
N LEU A 31 10.26 0.81 16.07
CA LEU A 31 8.91 1.32 16.27
C LEU A 31 8.88 2.08 17.60
N ASN A 32 8.27 3.26 17.62
CA ASN A 32 8.12 4.13 18.78
C ASN A 32 6.63 4.41 19.08
N GLY A 33 5.89 3.37 19.45
CA GLY A 33 4.51 3.48 19.90
C GLY A 33 3.44 3.21 18.84
N GLU A 34 3.82 2.95 17.59
CA GLU A 34 2.88 2.67 16.49
C GLU A 34 2.03 1.43 16.76
N LEU A 35 2.58 0.41 17.41
CA LEU A 35 1.85 -0.80 17.84
C LEU A 35 0.71 -0.53 18.83
N LYS A 36 0.72 0.63 19.51
CA LYS A 36 -0.42 1.06 20.34
C LYS A 36 -1.33 2.01 19.57
N ALA A 37 -0.76 2.90 18.76
CA ALA A 37 -1.50 3.94 18.06
C ALA A 37 -2.35 3.44 16.89
N TYR A 38 -1.97 2.34 16.22
CA TYR A 38 -2.67 1.85 15.03
C TYR A 38 -4.12 1.41 15.28
N GLN A 39 -4.44 0.99 16.51
CA GLN A 39 -5.78 0.49 16.89
C GLN A 39 -6.89 1.55 16.78
N LYS A 40 -6.53 2.84 16.70
CA LYS A 40 -7.47 3.95 16.47
C LYS A 40 -7.48 4.39 15.00
N GLN A 41 -7.17 3.48 14.09
CA GLN A 41 -7.03 3.76 12.65
C GLN A 41 -6.07 4.92 12.35
N ASN A 42 -5.03 5.10 13.18
CA ASN A 42 -4.06 6.17 12.97
C ASN A 42 -3.25 5.89 11.69
N PRO A 43 -3.39 6.73 10.64
CA PRO A 43 -2.83 6.43 9.32
C PRO A 43 -1.29 6.45 9.32
N GLN A 44 -0.67 7.28 10.16
CA GLN A 44 0.79 7.36 10.26
C GLN A 44 1.36 6.09 10.92
N ALA A 45 0.72 5.63 12.00
CA ALA A 45 1.11 4.41 12.68
C ALA A 45 0.97 3.19 11.75
N ILE A 46 -0.17 3.07 11.06
CA ILE A 46 -0.41 1.99 10.09
C ILE A 46 0.64 2.01 8.98
N ALA A 47 0.91 3.19 8.39
CA ALA A 47 1.90 3.33 7.32
C ALA A 47 3.31 2.90 7.78
N ARG A 48 3.70 3.23 9.02
CA ARG A 48 4.97 2.83 9.61
C ARG A 48 5.05 1.33 9.89
N LEU A 49 3.98 0.71 10.40
CA LEU A 49 3.92 -0.74 10.59
C LEU A 49 4.06 -1.49 9.27
N ILE A 50 3.38 -1.03 8.21
CA ILE A 50 3.51 -1.61 6.87
C ILE A 50 4.95 -1.50 6.37
N THR A 51 5.57 -0.31 6.47
CA THR A 51 6.99 -0.14 6.12
C THR A 51 7.92 -1.06 6.91
N ALA A 52 7.66 -1.24 8.22
CA ALA A 52 8.47 -2.08 9.08
C ALA A 52 8.47 -3.54 8.62
N VAL A 53 7.29 -4.13 8.35
CA VAL A 53 7.20 -5.52 7.86
C VAL A 53 7.69 -5.68 6.42
N GLU A 54 7.65 -4.61 5.63
CA GLU A 54 8.14 -4.60 4.25
C GLU A 54 9.68 -4.62 4.19
N ASN A 55 10.34 -3.89 5.09
CA ASN A 55 11.81 -3.75 5.08
C ASN A 55 12.52 -4.71 6.06
N PHE A 56 11.89 -5.05 7.18
CA PHE A 56 12.48 -5.87 8.25
C PHE A 56 11.53 -7.00 8.70
N PRO A 57 11.08 -7.88 7.79
CA PRO A 57 10.04 -8.87 8.07
C PRO A 57 10.38 -9.82 9.22
N GLU A 58 11.63 -10.30 9.31
CA GLU A 58 12.03 -11.23 10.37
C GLU A 58 12.11 -10.56 11.74
N GLN A 59 12.61 -9.32 11.80
CA GLN A 59 12.70 -8.54 13.04
C GLN A 59 11.31 -8.29 13.65
N HIS A 60 10.32 -8.11 12.79
CA HIS A 60 8.96 -7.72 13.19
C HIS A 60 7.96 -8.89 13.23
N ARG A 61 8.47 -10.11 13.08
CA ARG A 61 7.64 -11.32 12.99
C ARG A 61 6.79 -11.54 14.25
N GLU A 62 7.37 -11.32 15.42
CA GLU A 62 6.71 -11.64 16.71
C GLU A 62 5.39 -10.87 16.89
N TRP A 63 5.43 -9.54 16.74
CA TRP A 63 4.21 -8.73 16.90
C TRP A 63 3.25 -8.91 15.72
N LEU A 64 3.76 -9.18 14.51
CA LEU A 64 2.91 -9.45 13.35
C LEU A 64 2.10 -10.75 13.54
N ASP A 65 2.73 -11.79 14.08
CA ASP A 65 2.05 -13.03 14.44
C ASP A 65 1.07 -12.80 15.60
N GLY A 66 1.39 -11.90 16.53
CA GLY A 66 0.45 -11.40 17.55
C GLY A 66 -0.80 -10.76 16.93
N ILE A 67 -0.63 -9.87 15.96
CA ILE A 67 -1.72 -9.25 15.20
C ILE A 67 -2.58 -10.30 14.51
N ARG A 68 -1.98 -11.27 13.82
CA ARG A 68 -2.71 -12.35 13.13
C ARG A 68 -3.57 -13.18 14.08
N LYS A 69 -3.09 -13.44 15.29
CA LYS A 69 -3.87 -14.11 16.34
C LYS A 69 -5.04 -13.25 16.84
N GLN A 70 -4.88 -11.92 16.87
CA GLN A 70 -5.91 -10.98 17.32
C GLN A 70 -7.05 -10.75 16.33
N ILE A 71 -6.81 -10.88 15.02
CA ILE A 71 -7.86 -10.73 13.99
C ILE A 71 -9.07 -11.64 14.30
N GLY A 72 -8.85 -12.77 14.99
CA GLY A 72 -9.90 -13.52 15.66
C GLY A 72 -10.97 -14.03 14.70
N LYS A 73 -12.26 -13.98 15.11
CA LYS A 73 -13.42 -14.38 14.29
C LYS A 73 -14.04 -13.24 13.48
N LYS A 74 -13.56 -11.99 13.62
CA LYS A 74 -14.13 -10.86 12.88
C LYS A 74 -13.70 -10.97 11.41
N VAL A 75 -14.67 -11.23 10.55
CA VAL A 75 -14.45 -11.28 9.11
C VAL A 75 -14.53 -9.86 8.57
N ILE A 76 -13.38 -9.24 8.37
CA ILE A 76 -13.27 -7.99 7.61
C ILE A 76 -13.15 -8.37 6.12
N PRO A 77 -14.12 -7.98 5.27
CA PRO A 77 -14.12 -8.35 3.86
C PRO A 77 -12.95 -7.69 3.11
N VAL A 78 -12.29 -8.47 2.28
CA VAL A 78 -11.26 -8.04 1.34
C VAL A 78 -11.77 -8.22 -0.08
N LEU A 79 -11.98 -7.11 -0.78
CA LEU A 79 -12.37 -7.09 -2.19
C LEU A 79 -11.10 -6.98 -3.05
N GLY A 80 -10.79 -8.03 -3.80
CA GLY A 80 -9.78 -8.02 -4.83
C GLY A 80 -10.31 -7.42 -6.13
N ILE A 81 -9.55 -6.51 -6.74
CA ILE A 81 -9.82 -5.97 -8.08
C ILE A 81 -8.60 -6.26 -8.96
N THR A 82 -8.80 -7.11 -9.97
CA THR A 82 -7.78 -7.49 -10.94
C THR A 82 -8.20 -7.12 -12.36
N GLY A 83 -7.34 -7.41 -13.34
CA GLY A 83 -7.60 -7.14 -14.74
C GLY A 83 -6.43 -6.46 -15.45
N THR A 84 -6.51 -6.41 -16.77
CA THR A 84 -5.42 -5.97 -17.64
C THR A 84 -4.99 -4.51 -17.39
N GLY A 85 -3.75 -4.21 -17.76
CA GLY A 85 -3.17 -2.88 -17.64
C GLY A 85 -3.95 -1.87 -18.47
N GLY A 86 -4.32 -0.74 -17.86
CA GLY A 86 -5.11 0.29 -18.53
C GLY A 86 -6.62 0.03 -18.61
N ALA A 87 -7.13 -1.08 -18.07
CA ALA A 87 -8.57 -1.39 -18.07
C ALA A 87 -9.44 -0.43 -17.21
N GLY A 88 -8.82 0.49 -16.47
CA GLY A 88 -9.53 1.46 -15.62
C GLY A 88 -9.76 0.99 -14.18
N LYS A 89 -9.00 0.00 -13.69
CA LYS A 89 -9.11 -0.53 -12.30
C LYS A 89 -9.07 0.58 -11.25
N SER A 90 -8.04 1.42 -11.23
CA SER A 90 -7.89 2.46 -10.21
C SER A 90 -9.00 3.51 -10.28
N SER A 91 -9.51 3.81 -11.49
CA SER A 91 -10.68 4.68 -11.66
C SER A 91 -11.96 4.05 -11.13
N LEU A 92 -12.15 2.74 -11.34
CA LEU A 92 -13.26 1.99 -10.78
C LEU A 92 -13.16 1.93 -9.25
N VAL A 93 -11.97 1.63 -8.71
CA VAL A 93 -11.68 1.64 -7.27
C VAL A 93 -12.05 2.99 -6.67
N ASP A 94 -11.65 4.10 -7.28
CA ASP A 94 -11.98 5.45 -6.79
C ASP A 94 -13.49 5.68 -6.72
N GLU A 95 -14.21 5.31 -7.79
CA GLU A 95 -15.67 5.45 -7.83
C GLU A 95 -16.39 4.48 -6.86
N LEU A 96 -15.81 3.32 -6.55
CA LEU A 96 -16.31 2.43 -5.49
C LEU A 96 -16.08 3.03 -4.10
N VAL A 97 -14.90 3.59 -3.82
CA VAL A 97 -14.60 4.32 -2.58
C VAL A 97 -15.58 5.48 -2.42
N ARG A 98 -15.80 6.26 -3.48
CA ARG A 98 -16.75 7.37 -3.48
C ARG A 98 -18.16 6.93 -3.11
N ARG A 99 -18.68 5.90 -3.76
CA ARG A 99 -20.02 5.35 -3.47
C ARG A 99 -20.11 4.80 -2.05
N PHE A 100 -19.09 4.08 -1.60
CA PHE A 100 -19.01 3.58 -0.23
C PHE A 100 -19.11 4.71 0.81
N LEU A 101 -18.39 5.82 0.60
CA LEU A 101 -18.43 6.97 1.51
C LEU A 101 -19.78 7.71 1.49
N LEU A 102 -20.49 7.70 0.36
CA LEU A 102 -21.82 8.30 0.22
C LEU A 102 -22.89 7.44 0.90
N ASP A 103 -22.83 6.12 0.71
CA ASP A 103 -23.85 5.18 1.20
C ASP A 103 -23.70 4.88 2.70
N PHE A 104 -22.47 4.89 3.21
CA PHE A 104 -22.17 4.66 4.61
C PHE A 104 -21.55 5.89 5.27
N LYS A 105 -22.15 6.38 6.36
CA LYS A 105 -21.70 7.60 7.05
C LYS A 105 -20.60 7.37 8.09
N ASP A 106 -20.53 6.17 8.63
CA ASP A 106 -19.70 5.78 9.78
C ASP A 106 -18.67 4.70 9.45
N LYS A 107 -18.76 4.08 8.28
CA LYS A 107 -17.83 3.02 7.86
C LYS A 107 -16.52 3.57 7.31
N THR A 108 -15.48 2.77 7.47
CA THR A 108 -14.09 3.04 7.10
C THR A 108 -13.60 2.05 6.05
N ILE A 109 -12.78 2.53 5.13
CA ILE A 109 -12.28 1.73 4.00
C ILE A 109 -10.77 1.89 3.85
N ALA A 110 -10.08 0.78 3.56
CA ALA A 110 -8.67 0.80 3.23
C ALA A 110 -8.45 0.33 1.80
N VAL A 111 -7.49 0.93 1.10
CA VAL A 111 -7.10 0.58 -0.26
C VAL A 111 -5.62 0.23 -0.29
N VAL A 112 -5.30 -0.96 -0.80
CA VAL A 112 -3.93 -1.39 -1.09
C VAL A 112 -3.82 -1.58 -2.59
N SER A 113 -3.07 -0.71 -3.27
CA SER A 113 -2.81 -0.84 -4.71
C SER A 113 -1.39 -1.32 -4.94
N VAL A 114 -1.21 -2.22 -5.92
CA VAL A 114 0.09 -2.82 -6.24
C VAL A 114 0.49 -2.46 -7.67
N ASP A 115 1.64 -1.79 -7.80
CA ASP A 115 2.20 -1.38 -9.09
C ASP A 115 3.46 -2.21 -9.47
N PRO A 116 3.71 -2.45 -10.77
CA PRO A 116 4.89 -3.18 -11.22
C PRO A 116 6.21 -2.47 -10.89
N SER A 117 7.20 -3.24 -10.45
CA SER A 117 8.61 -2.77 -10.40
C SER A 117 9.31 -2.98 -11.75
N LYS A 118 10.14 -2.01 -12.16
CA LYS A 118 10.96 -2.13 -13.38
C LYS A 118 12.25 -2.91 -13.09
N ARG A 119 12.41 -4.09 -13.68
CA ARG A 119 13.58 -4.97 -13.49
C ARG A 119 14.93 -4.27 -13.75
N LYS A 120 15.03 -3.47 -14.81
CA LYS A 120 16.31 -2.85 -15.22
C LYS A 120 16.81 -1.81 -14.20
N THR A 121 15.90 -1.12 -13.54
CA THR A 121 16.21 0.02 -12.66
C THR A 121 15.97 -0.26 -11.18
N GLY A 122 15.29 -1.36 -10.83
CA GLY A 122 14.93 -1.70 -9.45
C GLY A 122 13.77 -0.87 -8.87
N GLY A 123 13.58 0.36 -9.33
CA GLY A 123 12.47 1.23 -8.91
C GLY A 123 11.10 0.90 -9.53
N ALA A 124 10.06 1.57 -9.02
CA ALA A 124 8.68 1.49 -9.50
C ALA A 124 8.08 2.90 -9.63
N LEU A 125 7.16 3.07 -10.58
CA LEU A 125 6.30 4.25 -10.62
C LEU A 125 4.96 3.82 -10.00
N LEU A 126 4.68 4.31 -8.79
CA LEU A 126 3.44 4.00 -8.07
C LEU A 126 2.34 4.93 -8.57
N GLY A 127 1.70 4.55 -9.67
CA GLY A 127 0.81 5.40 -10.46
C GLY A 127 -0.63 5.39 -9.99
N ASP A 128 -1.12 4.33 -9.34
CA ASP A 128 -2.55 4.14 -9.09
C ASP A 128 -3.17 5.28 -8.26
N ARG A 129 -2.41 5.81 -7.28
CA ARG A 129 -2.86 6.92 -6.42
C ARG A 129 -3.23 8.18 -7.20
N ILE A 130 -2.58 8.47 -8.34
CA ILE A 130 -2.87 9.68 -9.12
C ILE A 130 -4.29 9.67 -9.71
N ARG A 131 -4.93 8.50 -9.77
CA ARG A 131 -6.30 8.35 -10.27
C ARG A 131 -7.37 8.43 -9.17
N MET A 132 -6.96 8.45 -7.90
CA MET A 132 -7.87 8.36 -6.77
C MET A 132 -8.17 9.75 -6.18
N ASN A 133 -9.33 10.31 -6.51
CA ASN A 133 -9.78 11.61 -5.99
C ASN A 133 -10.49 11.50 -4.63
N SER A 134 -11.08 10.33 -4.36
CA SER A 134 -11.98 10.09 -3.23
C SER A 134 -11.25 9.58 -1.98
N VAL A 135 -9.94 9.31 -2.07
CA VAL A 135 -9.11 8.79 -0.97
C VAL A 135 -8.65 9.87 0.02
N ASN A 136 -8.84 11.16 -0.30
CA ASN A 136 -8.55 12.26 0.62
C ASN A 136 -9.72 12.47 1.61
N HIS A 137 -9.92 11.51 2.51
CA HIS A 137 -10.97 11.55 3.54
C HIS A 137 -10.49 10.80 4.78
N ASP A 138 -10.79 11.31 5.98
CA ASP A 138 -10.41 10.71 7.28
C ASP A 138 -10.84 9.24 7.48
N ARG A 139 -11.82 8.75 6.73
CA ARG A 139 -12.33 7.37 6.80
C ARG A 139 -11.67 6.45 5.77
N VAL A 140 -10.73 6.98 4.98
CA VAL A 140 -10.03 6.26 3.93
C VAL A 140 -8.55 6.20 4.24
N PHE A 141 -7.99 5.01 4.22
CA PHE A 141 -6.55 4.81 4.19
C PHE A 141 -6.15 4.22 2.85
N MET A 142 -5.09 4.73 2.24
CA MET A 142 -4.55 4.15 1.01
C MET A 142 -3.05 3.90 1.17
N ARG A 143 -2.58 2.74 0.74
CA ARG A 143 -1.16 2.40 0.60
C ARG A 143 -0.87 1.87 -0.80
N SER A 144 0.15 2.44 -1.44
CA SER A 144 0.67 1.92 -2.69
C SER A 144 1.89 1.06 -2.40
N LEU A 145 1.95 -0.13 -3.00
CA LEU A 145 3.05 -1.09 -2.87
C LEU A 145 3.63 -1.39 -4.25
N ALA A 146 4.91 -1.76 -4.28
CA ALA A 146 5.55 -2.26 -5.49
C ALA A 146 5.63 -3.79 -5.44
N THR A 147 5.57 -4.47 -6.59
CA THR A 147 5.72 -5.94 -6.64
C THR A 147 7.09 -6.42 -6.14
N ARG A 148 8.15 -5.61 -6.27
CA ARG A 148 9.56 -5.87 -5.89
C ARG A 148 10.21 -7.12 -6.52
N GLN A 149 9.47 -7.92 -7.29
CA GLN A 149 9.95 -9.07 -8.05
C GLN A 149 9.35 -9.04 -9.46
N SER A 150 10.13 -9.46 -10.46
CA SER A 150 9.63 -9.62 -11.82
C SER A 150 8.72 -10.85 -11.90
N ASN A 151 7.54 -10.69 -12.50
CA ASN A 151 6.53 -11.73 -12.80
C ASN A 151 5.57 -12.11 -11.66
N LEU A 152 5.63 -11.47 -10.50
CA LEU A 152 4.55 -11.56 -9.50
C LEU A 152 3.64 -10.34 -9.63
N ALA A 153 2.34 -10.57 -9.47
CA ALA A 153 1.36 -9.51 -9.52
C ALA A 153 1.08 -8.92 -8.14
N LEU A 154 1.40 -9.66 -7.09
CA LEU A 154 1.30 -9.24 -5.70
C LEU A 154 2.64 -9.33 -4.98
N SER A 155 2.91 -8.34 -4.14
CA SER A 155 4.08 -8.36 -3.26
C SER A 155 3.87 -9.38 -2.12
N LYS A 156 4.92 -10.09 -1.72
CA LYS A 156 4.93 -10.98 -0.54
C LYS A 156 4.45 -10.29 0.75
N HIS A 157 4.47 -8.96 0.77
CA HIS A 157 4.06 -8.13 1.91
C HIS A 157 2.59 -7.68 1.86
N VAL A 158 1.86 -7.95 0.76
CA VAL A 158 0.43 -7.61 0.63
C VAL A 158 -0.38 -8.23 1.76
N LYS A 159 -0.15 -9.52 2.04
CA LYS A 159 -0.82 -10.22 3.14
C LYS A 159 -0.59 -9.53 4.48
N SER A 160 0.66 -9.17 4.79
CA SER A 160 0.99 -8.48 6.04
C SER A 160 0.33 -7.09 6.13
N ALA A 161 0.26 -6.36 5.03
CA ALA A 161 -0.44 -5.08 4.98
C ALA A 161 -1.95 -5.25 5.24
N VAL A 162 -2.58 -6.24 4.59
CA VAL A 162 -3.99 -6.59 4.81
C VAL A 162 -4.23 -7.03 6.26
N ASP A 163 -3.38 -7.87 6.84
CA ASP A 163 -3.48 -8.32 8.24
C ASP A 163 -3.44 -7.12 9.22
N ILE A 164 -2.52 -6.17 9.00
CA ILE A 164 -2.43 -4.94 9.80
C ILE A 164 -3.73 -4.12 9.68
N LEU A 165 -4.28 -3.98 8.47
CA LEU A 165 -5.53 -3.24 8.24
C LEU A 165 -6.75 -3.95 8.86
N LYS A 166 -6.82 -5.28 8.77
CA LYS A 166 -7.85 -6.08 9.44
C LYS A 166 -7.80 -5.85 10.95
N SER A 167 -6.62 -5.88 11.54
CA SER A 167 -6.42 -5.64 12.97
C SER A 167 -6.67 -4.18 13.39
N ALA A 168 -6.43 -3.23 12.49
CA ALA A 168 -6.79 -1.82 12.70
C ALA A 168 -8.31 -1.57 12.67
N GLY A 169 -9.11 -2.56 12.25
CA GLY A 169 -10.56 -2.52 12.35
C GLY A 169 -11.26 -1.75 11.22
N TYR A 170 -10.68 -1.68 10.02
CA TYR A 170 -11.40 -1.17 8.84
C TYR A 170 -12.62 -2.04 8.51
N ASP A 171 -13.68 -1.44 7.98
CA ASP A 171 -14.91 -2.16 7.61
C ASP A 171 -14.80 -2.87 6.26
N LEU A 172 -13.99 -2.34 5.35
CA LEU A 172 -13.72 -2.91 4.03
C LEU A 172 -12.26 -2.66 3.62
N ILE A 173 -11.64 -3.65 3.01
CA ILE A 173 -10.32 -3.52 2.40
C ILE A 173 -10.44 -3.81 0.91
N ILE A 174 -9.96 -2.91 0.06
CA ILE A 174 -9.81 -3.12 -1.38
C ILE A 174 -8.34 -3.44 -1.66
N LEU A 175 -8.09 -4.52 -2.40
CA LEU A 175 -6.79 -4.89 -2.91
C LEU A 175 -6.81 -4.79 -4.44
N GLU A 176 -6.04 -3.88 -5.02
CA GLU A 176 -5.88 -3.73 -6.47
C GLU A 176 -4.54 -4.34 -6.92
N THR A 177 -4.57 -5.23 -7.91
CA THR A 177 -3.36 -5.86 -8.48
C THR A 177 -2.68 -5.00 -9.53
N SER A 178 -1.39 -5.27 -9.75
CA SER A 178 -0.69 -4.75 -10.91
C SER A 178 -1.33 -5.33 -12.18
N GLY A 179 -1.69 -4.49 -13.14
CA GLY A 179 -2.39 -4.91 -14.38
C GLY A 179 -1.55 -5.71 -15.38
N ILE A 180 -0.68 -6.59 -14.93
CA ILE A 180 0.20 -7.41 -15.75
C ILE A 180 -0.47 -8.78 -15.88
N GLY A 181 -0.81 -9.20 -17.11
CA GLY A 181 -1.62 -10.39 -17.37
C GLY A 181 -1.11 -11.70 -16.73
N GLN A 182 -2.04 -12.64 -16.56
CA GLN A 182 -1.96 -13.93 -15.82
C GLN A 182 -1.76 -13.83 -14.30
N SER A 183 -2.20 -12.72 -13.73
CA SER A 183 -2.22 -12.42 -12.30
C SER A 183 -3.52 -12.78 -11.57
N ASP A 184 -4.55 -13.18 -12.31
CA ASP A 184 -5.93 -13.25 -11.80
C ASP A 184 -6.12 -14.32 -10.71
N THR A 185 -5.21 -15.30 -10.60
CA THR A 185 -5.26 -16.33 -9.55
C THR A 185 -4.63 -15.89 -8.24
N GLU A 186 -3.59 -15.04 -8.24
CA GLU A 186 -2.89 -14.66 -6.99
C GLU A 186 -3.77 -13.81 -6.08
N ILE A 187 -4.64 -12.98 -6.65
CA ILE A 187 -5.54 -12.13 -5.86
C ILE A 187 -6.57 -12.93 -5.07
N VAL A 188 -6.94 -14.12 -5.57
CA VAL A 188 -7.92 -15.01 -4.92
C VAL A 188 -7.37 -15.52 -3.59
N ASP A 189 -6.05 -15.73 -3.48
CA ASP A 189 -5.42 -16.17 -2.22
C ASP A 189 -5.36 -15.06 -1.15
N HIS A 190 -5.64 -13.82 -1.55
CA HIS A 190 -5.53 -12.62 -0.70
C HIS A 190 -6.84 -11.85 -0.55
N SER A 191 -7.93 -12.32 -1.15
CA SER A 191 -9.24 -11.66 -1.14
C SER A 191 -10.36 -12.64 -0.79
N ASP A 192 -11.45 -12.12 -0.23
CA ASP A 192 -12.65 -12.89 0.07
C ASP A 192 -13.60 -12.92 -1.15
N LEU A 193 -13.51 -11.89 -2.01
CA LEU A 193 -14.19 -11.79 -3.30
C LEU A 193 -13.25 -11.13 -4.30
N SER A 194 -13.25 -11.58 -5.55
CA SER A 194 -12.51 -10.96 -6.65
C SER A 194 -13.43 -10.49 -7.78
N LEU A 195 -13.08 -9.36 -8.39
CA LEU A 195 -13.69 -8.77 -9.59
C LEU A 195 -12.66 -8.63 -10.71
#